data_AF-A0ABD0QQ42-F1
#
_entry.id   AF-A0ABD0QQ42-F1
#
_cell.length_a   1.000
_cell.length_b   1.000
_cell.length_c   1.000
_cell.angle_alpha   90.00
_cell.angle_beta   90.00
_cell.angle_gamma   90.00
#
_symmetry.space_group_name_H-M   'P 1'
#
loop_
_entity.id
_entity.type
_entity.pdbx_description
1 polymer ?
#
loop_
_entity_poly.entity_id
_entity_poly.type
_entity_poly.pdbx_seq_one_letter_code
_entity_poly.pdbx_strand_id
1 'polypeptide(L)'
;HSDYHDTYIQEILHITDNRLMSNKNIGFSDEFELSLKLHICGVSARAFQDMHDCFIRDNDPRRCLDQYKDKYRNDFKDLFHDRDQCQRKAEEFTKLCLMPAVETFIYSSLGPDIVDKMLQGKNAFQFSTRAFFQYTLLKQLVNENDFEQYVKYISCYEGFVKSWILDQINKQFSNNREVSELEERHLRGITKEILKAVKMAQNETNKDGIKGFIHCICRKLGQKLIIPKDALETVMVLNNASEEPFACWLTKSVEEMEQTLKEQFKKVNIQCKLSKLKMKPQDELFKRVFGCGK
;
A
#
# COMPACT_ATOMS: atom_id res chain seq x y z
N HIS A 1 4.02 -3.10 -10.49
CA HIS A 1 2.64 -3.61 -10.27
C HIS A 1 2.42 -4.87 -11.08
N SER A 2 1.41 -5.70 -10.75
CA SER A 2 1.02 -6.85 -11.57
C SER A 2 0.07 -6.40 -12.67
N ASP A 3 0.15 -7.04 -13.84
CA ASP A 3 -0.82 -6.88 -14.91
C ASP A 3 -2.22 -7.35 -14.48
N TYR A 4 -3.22 -7.03 -15.29
CA TYR A 4 -4.51 -7.69 -15.25
C TYR A 4 -4.36 -9.21 -15.33
N HIS A 5 -5.17 -9.90 -14.52
CA HIS A 5 -5.29 -11.34 -14.54
C HIS A 5 -6.74 -11.73 -14.82
N ASP A 6 -6.93 -12.67 -15.75
CA ASP A 6 -8.27 -13.09 -16.20
C ASP A 6 -9.16 -13.61 -15.06
N THR A 7 -8.58 -14.10 -13.95
CA THR A 7 -9.36 -14.54 -12.79
C THR A 7 -10.13 -13.39 -12.12
N TYR A 8 -9.72 -12.14 -12.29
CA TYR A 8 -10.42 -11.01 -11.66
C TYR A 8 -11.84 -10.84 -12.19
N ILE A 9 -12.10 -11.13 -13.48
CA ILE A 9 -13.47 -11.05 -13.99
C ILE A 9 -14.32 -12.19 -13.43
N GLN A 10 -13.73 -13.38 -13.24
CA GLN A 10 -14.41 -14.52 -12.63
C GLN A 10 -14.77 -14.24 -11.16
N GLU A 11 -13.85 -13.64 -10.40
CA GLU A 11 -14.10 -13.24 -9.02
C GLU A 11 -15.20 -12.18 -8.92
N ILE A 12 -15.20 -11.18 -9.80
CA ILE A 12 -16.25 -10.14 -9.83
C ILE A 12 -17.61 -10.75 -10.17
N LEU A 13 -17.68 -11.64 -11.16
CA LEU A 13 -18.90 -12.35 -11.50
C LEU A 13 -19.38 -13.19 -10.32
N HIS A 14 -18.48 -13.92 -9.66
CA HIS A 14 -18.81 -14.74 -8.49
C HIS A 14 -19.34 -13.91 -7.31
N ILE A 15 -18.72 -12.75 -7.03
CA ILE A 15 -19.19 -11.81 -6.00
C ILE A 15 -20.58 -11.27 -6.37
N THR A 16 -20.80 -10.98 -7.66
CA THR A 16 -22.09 -10.47 -8.16
C THR A 16 -23.18 -11.53 -8.00
N ASP A 17 -22.91 -12.77 -8.40
CA ASP A 17 -23.81 -13.92 -8.25
C ASP A 17 -24.17 -14.15 -6.79
N ASN A 18 -23.18 -14.18 -5.90
CA ASN A 18 -23.42 -14.37 -4.48
C ASN A 18 -24.33 -13.28 -3.90
N ARG A 19 -24.19 -12.03 -4.35
CA ARG A 19 -25.04 -10.92 -3.93
C ARG A 19 -26.46 -11.03 -4.48
N LEU A 20 -26.62 -11.42 -5.74
CA LEU A 20 -27.93 -11.67 -6.35
C LEU A 20 -28.66 -12.82 -5.65
N MET A 21 -27.95 -13.92 -5.39
CA MET A 21 -28.46 -15.10 -4.68
C MET A 21 -28.87 -14.78 -3.23
N SER A 22 -28.13 -13.90 -2.56
CA SER A 22 -28.48 -13.43 -1.20
C SER A 22 -29.74 -12.55 -1.17
N ASN A 23 -30.17 -12.03 -2.33
CA ASN A 23 -31.33 -11.17 -2.49
C ASN A 23 -32.47 -11.83 -3.30
N LYS A 24 -32.53 -13.16 -3.34
CA LYS A 24 -33.53 -13.93 -4.10
C LYS A 24 -34.99 -13.51 -3.87
N ASN A 25 -35.31 -13.01 -2.68
CA ASN A 25 -36.66 -12.57 -2.32
C ASN A 25 -37.18 -11.39 -3.17
N ILE A 26 -36.30 -10.70 -3.90
CA ILE A 26 -36.64 -9.57 -4.76
C ILE A 26 -37.13 -10.03 -6.15
N GLY A 27 -36.88 -11.28 -6.54
CA GLY A 27 -37.40 -11.84 -7.80
C GLY A 27 -36.89 -11.14 -9.06
N PHE A 28 -35.57 -10.96 -9.17
CA PHE A 28 -34.96 -10.38 -10.37
C PHE A 28 -35.20 -11.25 -11.61
N SER A 29 -35.45 -10.62 -12.76
CA SER A 29 -35.51 -11.34 -14.05
C SER A 29 -34.10 -11.67 -14.54
N ASP A 30 -33.99 -12.71 -15.37
CA ASP A 30 -32.73 -13.10 -16.02
C ASP A 30 -32.15 -11.95 -16.86
N GLU A 31 -33.01 -11.14 -17.49
CA GLU A 31 -32.62 -9.97 -18.28
C GLU A 31 -32.01 -8.86 -17.41
N PHE A 32 -32.54 -8.65 -16.20
CA PHE A 32 -31.96 -7.71 -15.23
C PHE A 32 -30.61 -8.20 -14.73
N GLU A 33 -30.50 -9.48 -14.39
CA GLU A 33 -29.24 -10.10 -13.95
C GLU A 33 -28.16 -9.99 -15.02
N LEU A 34 -28.49 -10.32 -16.27
CA LEU A 34 -27.59 -10.17 -17.41
C LEU A 34 -27.17 -8.71 -17.60
N SER A 35 -28.11 -7.78 -17.57
CA SER A 35 -27.83 -6.34 -17.73
C SER A 35 -26.91 -5.81 -16.62
N LEU A 36 -27.13 -6.22 -15.38
CA LEU A 36 -26.31 -5.84 -14.24
C LEU A 36 -24.88 -6.39 -14.37
N LYS A 37 -24.75 -7.68 -14.72
CA LYS A 37 -23.44 -8.31 -14.96
C LYS A 37 -22.68 -7.58 -16.06
N LEU A 38 -23.32 -7.31 -17.20
CA LEU A 38 -22.72 -6.57 -18.31
C LEU A 38 -22.29 -5.15 -17.87
N HIS A 39 -23.10 -4.45 -17.09
CA HIS A 39 -22.75 -3.13 -16.58
C HIS A 39 -21.53 -3.17 -15.66
N ILE A 40 -21.50 -4.10 -14.70
CA ILE A 40 -20.37 -4.28 -13.77
C ILE A 40 -19.11 -4.65 -14.56
N CYS A 41 -19.19 -5.64 -15.47
CA CYS A 41 -18.07 -6.02 -16.31
C CYS A 41 -17.57 -4.85 -17.17
N GLY A 42 -18.47 -4.03 -17.73
CA GLY A 42 -18.10 -2.84 -18.50
C GLY A 42 -17.38 -1.76 -17.68
N VAL A 43 -17.76 -1.58 -16.41
CA VAL A 43 -17.03 -0.69 -15.48
C VAL A 43 -15.67 -1.30 -15.12
N SER A 44 -15.62 -2.58 -14.77
CA SER A 44 -14.39 -3.29 -14.41
C SER A 44 -13.39 -3.34 -15.56
N ALA A 45 -13.86 -3.53 -16.80
CA ALA A 45 -13.00 -3.57 -17.99
C ALA A 45 -12.18 -2.28 -18.15
N ARG A 46 -12.75 -1.11 -17.86
CA ARG A 46 -11.99 0.16 -17.89
C ARG A 46 -10.88 0.19 -16.85
N ALA A 47 -11.18 -0.23 -15.61
CA ALA A 47 -10.18 -0.30 -14.55
C ALA A 47 -9.08 -1.34 -14.84
N PHE A 48 -9.44 -2.45 -15.47
CA PHE A 48 -8.47 -3.47 -15.90
C PHE A 48 -7.61 -2.99 -17.07
N GLN A 49 -8.19 -2.26 -18.02
CA GLN A 49 -7.44 -1.62 -19.10
C GLN A 49 -6.45 -0.60 -18.53
N ASP A 50 -6.88 0.26 -17.60
CA ASP A 50 -5.98 1.22 -16.96
C ASP A 50 -4.81 0.52 -16.25
N MET A 51 -5.09 -0.62 -15.60
CA MET A 51 -4.07 -1.43 -14.92
C MET A 51 -3.10 -2.06 -15.92
N HIS A 52 -3.61 -2.59 -17.05
CA HIS A 52 -2.80 -3.14 -18.13
C HIS A 52 -1.95 -2.06 -18.81
N ASP A 53 -2.54 -0.91 -19.14
CA ASP A 53 -1.84 0.21 -19.74
C ASP A 53 -0.74 0.72 -18.82
N CYS A 54 -0.99 0.82 -17.51
CA CYS A 54 0.05 1.12 -16.54
C CYS A 54 1.13 0.04 -16.52
N PHE A 55 0.76 -1.24 -16.54
CA PHE A 55 1.72 -2.34 -16.59
C PHE A 55 2.63 -2.26 -17.83
N ILE A 56 2.06 -2.09 -19.03
CA ILE A 56 2.82 -1.93 -20.27
C ILE A 56 3.71 -0.69 -20.21
N ARG A 57 3.15 0.43 -19.73
CA ARG A 57 3.87 1.69 -19.61
C ARG A 57 5.10 1.59 -18.71
N ASP A 58 4.93 0.91 -17.57
CA ASP A 58 5.95 0.78 -16.54
C ASP A 58 6.98 -0.32 -16.89
N ASN A 59 6.64 -1.26 -17.77
CA ASN A 59 7.52 -2.33 -18.27
C ASN A 59 8.00 -2.11 -19.72
N ASP A 60 7.80 -0.92 -20.30
CA ASP A 60 8.27 -0.61 -21.64
C ASP A 60 9.81 -0.70 -21.69
N PRO A 61 10.40 -1.61 -22.48
CA PRO A 61 11.83 -1.88 -22.42
C PRO A 61 12.69 -0.64 -22.74
N ARG A 62 12.21 0.25 -23.60
CA ARG A 62 12.92 1.47 -23.97
C ARG A 62 12.91 2.46 -22.82
N ARG A 63 11.78 2.66 -22.16
CA ARG A 63 11.67 3.51 -20.97
C ARG A 63 12.50 2.99 -19.81
N CYS A 64 12.46 1.68 -19.54
CA CYS A 64 13.32 1.08 -18.53
C CYS A 64 14.81 1.30 -18.86
N LEU A 65 15.20 1.08 -20.13
CA LEU A 65 16.57 1.32 -20.57
C LEU A 65 16.97 2.79 -20.41
N ASP A 66 16.12 3.73 -20.83
CA ASP A 66 16.37 5.16 -20.73
C ASP A 66 16.44 5.61 -19.25
N GLN A 67 15.56 5.07 -18.39
CA GLN A 67 15.53 5.34 -16.95
C GLN A 67 16.80 4.87 -16.24
N TYR A 68 17.37 3.73 -16.63
CA TYR A 68 18.54 3.13 -15.99
C TYR A 68 19.84 3.24 -16.82
N LYS A 69 19.83 4.01 -17.91
CA LYS A 69 20.95 4.12 -18.86
C LYS A 69 22.27 4.50 -18.22
N ASP A 70 22.26 5.54 -17.40
CA ASP A 70 23.47 6.03 -16.72
C ASP A 70 24.00 5.00 -15.71
N LYS A 71 23.10 4.25 -15.08
CA LYS A 71 23.46 3.15 -14.19
C LYS A 71 24.15 2.02 -14.94
N TYR A 72 23.56 1.53 -16.04
CA TYR A 72 24.21 0.50 -16.86
C TYR A 72 25.59 0.95 -17.35
N ARG A 73 25.73 2.22 -17.73
CA ARG A 73 27.01 2.80 -18.13
C ARG A 73 28.02 2.81 -16.99
N ASN A 74 27.61 3.19 -15.78
CA ASN A 74 28.48 3.23 -14.61
C ASN A 74 28.86 1.82 -14.13
N ASP A 75 27.93 0.87 -14.20
CA ASP A 75 28.20 -0.55 -13.92
C ASP A 75 29.22 -1.13 -14.89
N PHE A 76 29.07 -0.84 -16.18
CA PHE A 76 30.04 -1.25 -17.20
C PHE A 76 31.43 -0.65 -16.93
N LYS A 77 31.52 0.64 -16.59
CA LYS A 77 32.80 1.29 -16.26
C LYS A 77 33.45 0.65 -15.04
N ASP A 78 32.69 0.37 -14.00
CA ASP A 78 33.26 -0.20 -12.77
C ASP A 78 33.72 -1.63 -13.00
N LEU A 79 32.97 -2.42 -13.78
CA LEU A 79 33.41 -3.75 -14.21
C LEU A 79 34.66 -3.69 -15.10
N PHE A 80 34.72 -2.75 -16.05
CA PHE A 80 35.87 -2.60 -16.95
C PHE A 80 37.16 -2.22 -16.21
N HIS A 81 37.06 -1.50 -15.10
CA HIS A 81 38.20 -1.08 -14.28
C HIS A 81 38.40 -1.93 -13.01
N ASP A 82 37.73 -3.09 -12.89
CA ASP A 82 37.77 -3.98 -11.72
C ASP A 82 37.59 -3.26 -10.36
N ARG A 83 36.67 -2.30 -10.31
CA ARG A 83 36.34 -1.57 -9.07
C ARG A 83 35.45 -2.43 -8.18
N ASP A 84 35.67 -2.33 -6.86
CA ASP A 84 34.76 -2.94 -5.88
C ASP A 84 33.37 -2.28 -5.95
N GLN A 85 32.36 -3.08 -6.26
CA GLN A 85 30.97 -2.65 -6.41
C GLN A 85 30.12 -2.87 -5.15
N CYS A 86 30.65 -3.49 -4.08
CA CYS A 86 29.87 -3.96 -2.95
C CYS A 86 29.03 -2.85 -2.30
N GLN A 87 29.65 -1.71 -1.97
CA GLN A 87 28.95 -0.57 -1.38
C GLN A 87 27.86 -0.03 -2.30
N ARG A 88 28.23 0.30 -3.53
CA ARG A 88 27.33 0.95 -4.49
C ARG A 88 26.13 0.07 -4.83
N LYS A 89 26.34 -1.23 -5.07
CA LYS A 89 25.25 -2.17 -5.38
C LYS A 89 24.35 -2.40 -4.16
N ALA A 90 24.88 -2.40 -2.95
CA ALA A 90 24.08 -2.47 -1.72
C ALA A 90 23.21 -1.22 -1.53
N GLU A 91 23.77 -0.03 -1.78
CA GLU A 91 23.02 1.22 -1.75
C GLU A 91 21.92 1.25 -2.83
N GLU A 92 22.23 0.80 -4.05
CA GLU A 92 21.25 0.71 -5.14
C GLU A 92 20.13 -0.27 -4.83
N PHE A 93 20.44 -1.45 -4.29
CA PHE A 93 19.44 -2.41 -3.86
C PHE A 93 18.51 -1.79 -2.81
N THR A 94 19.09 -1.07 -1.85
CA THR A 94 18.31 -0.37 -0.84
C THR A 94 17.41 0.71 -1.44
N LYS A 95 17.99 1.63 -2.24
CA LYS A 95 17.29 2.82 -2.76
C LYS A 95 16.22 2.48 -3.80
N LEU A 96 16.50 1.52 -4.69
CA LEU A 96 15.62 1.19 -5.82
C LEU A 96 14.62 0.08 -5.49
N CYS A 97 14.98 -0.85 -4.59
CA CYS A 97 14.15 -2.02 -4.31
C CYS A 97 13.51 -1.96 -2.92
N LEU A 98 14.31 -1.84 -1.86
CA LEU A 98 13.82 -1.95 -0.49
C LEU A 98 13.02 -0.72 -0.05
N MET A 99 13.53 0.49 -0.30
CA MET A 99 12.90 1.73 0.15
C MET A 99 11.48 1.92 -0.42
N PRO A 100 11.22 1.74 -1.73
CA PRO A 100 9.86 1.84 -2.28
C PRO A 100 8.93 0.72 -1.77
N ALA A 101 9.46 -0.49 -1.58
CA ALA A 101 8.70 -1.61 -1.06
C ALA A 101 8.28 -1.36 0.41
N VAL A 102 9.18 -0.81 1.22
CA VAL A 102 8.92 -0.43 2.61
C VAL A 102 7.91 0.72 2.69
N GLU A 103 8.03 1.76 1.85
CA GLU A 103 7.05 2.85 1.80
C GLU A 103 5.64 2.32 1.49
N THR A 104 5.53 1.45 0.47
CA THR A 104 4.27 0.80 0.08
C THR A 104 3.69 -0.05 1.22
N PHE A 105 4.53 -0.81 1.92
CA PHE A 105 4.14 -1.61 3.07
C PHE A 105 3.58 -0.75 4.21
N ILE A 106 4.25 0.37 4.53
CA ILE A 106 3.81 1.28 5.59
C ILE A 106 2.44 1.87 5.27
N TYR A 107 2.25 2.42 4.06
CA TYR A 107 0.94 2.97 3.67
C TYR A 107 -0.17 1.92 3.59
N SER A 108 0.17 0.67 3.29
CA SER A 108 -0.80 -0.44 3.33
C SER A 108 -1.19 -0.81 4.77
N SER A 109 -0.28 -0.63 5.72
CA SER A 109 -0.47 -0.99 7.14
C SER A 109 -1.15 0.11 7.96
N LEU A 110 -1.02 1.37 7.54
CA LEU A 110 -1.58 2.53 8.26
C LEU A 110 -3.12 2.57 8.26
N GLY A 111 -3.76 2.14 7.17
CA GLY A 111 -5.23 2.16 7.08
C GLY A 111 -5.90 1.38 8.22
N PRO A 112 -5.59 0.08 8.40
CA PRO A 112 -6.09 -0.72 9.52
C PRO A 112 -5.75 -0.12 10.89
N ASP A 113 -4.52 0.34 11.10
CA ASP A 113 -4.11 0.95 12.37
C ASP A 113 -4.93 2.21 12.72
N ILE A 114 -5.24 3.04 11.73
CA ILE A 114 -6.07 4.24 11.91
C ILE A 114 -7.48 3.82 12.33
N VAL A 115 -8.06 2.81 11.68
CA VAL A 115 -9.37 2.27 12.07
C VAL A 115 -9.33 1.78 13.52
N ASP A 116 -8.35 0.96 13.88
CA ASP A 116 -8.21 0.43 15.25
C ASP A 116 -8.05 1.54 16.29
N LYS A 117 -7.27 2.58 15.97
CA LYS A 117 -7.12 3.74 16.85
C LYS A 117 -8.42 4.51 17.04
N MET A 118 -9.21 4.70 15.99
CA MET A 118 -10.53 5.33 16.10
C MET A 118 -11.49 4.49 16.96
N LEU A 119 -11.36 3.16 16.94
CA LEU A 119 -12.19 2.23 17.71
C LEU A 119 -11.77 2.07 19.19
N GLN A 120 -10.51 2.31 19.52
CA GLN A 120 -9.96 2.08 20.88
C GLN A 120 -9.65 3.39 21.64
N GLY A 121 -9.58 4.52 20.94
CA GLY A 121 -9.21 5.82 21.50
C GLY A 121 -10.37 6.65 22.04
N LYS A 122 -10.21 7.98 21.97
CA LYS A 122 -11.23 8.96 22.42
C LYS A 122 -12.57 8.82 21.67
N ASN A 123 -12.52 8.26 20.46
CA ASN A 123 -13.67 8.12 19.58
C ASN A 123 -14.37 6.75 19.76
N ALA A 124 -13.84 5.84 20.59
CA ALA A 124 -14.35 4.49 20.76
C ALA A 124 -15.87 4.46 21.04
N PHE A 125 -16.34 5.34 21.91
CA PHE A 125 -17.76 5.45 22.23
C PHE A 125 -18.62 5.77 21.00
N GLN A 126 -18.16 6.70 20.16
CA GLN A 126 -18.89 7.16 18.97
C GLN A 126 -19.02 6.05 17.93
N PHE A 127 -18.01 5.19 17.80
CA PHE A 127 -17.98 4.10 16.82
C PHE A 127 -18.44 2.74 17.38
N SER A 128 -18.90 2.69 18.64
CA SER A 128 -19.28 1.44 19.31
C SER A 128 -20.57 0.82 18.75
N THR A 129 -21.60 1.65 18.54
CA THR A 129 -22.89 1.22 17.98
C THR A 129 -23.45 2.27 17.03
N ARG A 130 -24.33 1.85 16.11
CA ARG A 130 -25.08 2.77 15.23
C ARG A 130 -25.83 3.85 16.01
N ALA A 131 -26.44 3.49 17.13
CA ALA A 131 -27.22 4.43 17.95
C ALA A 131 -26.33 5.53 18.54
N PHE A 132 -25.17 5.17 19.11
CA PHE A 132 -24.25 6.17 19.66
C PHE A 132 -23.63 7.04 18.58
N PHE A 133 -23.27 6.45 17.43
CA PHE A 133 -22.79 7.19 16.28
C PHE A 133 -23.80 8.23 15.82
N GLN A 134 -25.05 7.82 15.58
CA GLN A 134 -26.13 8.70 15.13
C GLN A 134 -26.42 9.79 16.17
N TYR A 135 -26.43 9.45 17.46
CA TYR A 135 -26.59 10.45 18.53
C TYR A 135 -25.49 11.51 18.50
N THR A 136 -24.21 11.11 18.41
CA THR A 136 -23.10 12.06 18.33
C THR A 136 -23.20 12.94 17.09
N LEU A 137 -23.50 12.35 15.94
CA LEU A 137 -23.63 13.07 14.67
C LEU A 137 -24.77 14.09 14.71
N LEU A 138 -25.96 13.68 15.14
CA LEU A 138 -27.15 14.54 15.22
C LEU A 138 -26.96 15.65 16.26
N LYS A 139 -26.35 15.33 17.41
CA LYS A 139 -26.03 16.34 18.42
C LYS A 139 -25.07 17.40 17.86
N GLN A 140 -24.06 17.00 17.09
CA GLN A 140 -23.15 17.94 16.45
C GLN A 140 -23.88 18.83 15.43
N LEU A 141 -24.71 18.24 14.56
CA LEU A 141 -25.53 18.98 13.60
C LEU A 141 -26.40 20.05 14.27
N VAL A 142 -27.09 19.70 15.36
CA VAL A 142 -27.89 20.63 16.17
C VAL A 142 -27.06 21.75 16.76
N ASN A 143 -25.87 21.46 17.25
CA ASN A 143 -25.00 22.47 17.85
C ASN A 143 -24.36 23.41 16.82
N GLU A 144 -24.01 22.91 15.64
CA GLU A 144 -23.46 23.72 14.55
C GLU A 144 -24.54 24.62 13.92
N ASN A 145 -25.79 24.16 13.92
CA ASN A 145 -26.96 24.89 13.43
C ASN A 145 -26.76 25.49 12.02
N ASP A 146 -26.07 24.75 11.15
CA ASP A 146 -25.77 25.14 9.77
C ASP A 146 -26.76 24.47 8.81
N PHE A 147 -27.61 25.28 8.17
CA PHE A 147 -28.63 24.83 7.22
C PHE A 147 -28.05 23.95 6.10
N GLU A 148 -26.86 24.27 5.58
CA GLU A 148 -26.24 23.49 4.51
C GLU A 148 -25.87 22.07 4.95
N GLN A 149 -25.43 21.90 6.21
CA GLN A 149 -25.10 20.58 6.75
C GLN A 149 -26.36 19.71 6.88
N TYR A 150 -27.50 20.30 7.28
CA TYR A 150 -28.77 19.58 7.29
C TYR A 150 -29.20 19.15 5.89
N VAL A 151 -29.08 20.04 4.89
CA VAL A 151 -29.40 19.70 3.50
C VAL A 151 -28.52 18.55 3.02
N LYS A 152 -27.20 18.59 3.27
CA LYS A 152 -26.28 17.50 2.89
C LYS A 152 -26.61 16.20 3.61
N TYR A 153 -26.91 16.25 4.90
CA TYR A 153 -27.30 15.08 5.69
C TYR A 153 -28.55 14.39 5.12
N ILE A 154 -29.58 15.17 4.76
CA ILE A 154 -30.86 14.64 4.25
C ILE A 154 -30.72 14.14 2.80
N SER A 155 -30.05 14.91 1.94
CA SER A 155 -29.97 14.63 0.50
C SER A 155 -28.89 13.61 0.13
N CYS A 156 -27.82 13.49 0.92
CA CYS A 156 -26.69 12.59 0.65
C CYS A 156 -26.09 12.05 1.96
N TYR A 157 -26.87 11.23 2.67
CA TYR A 157 -26.50 10.71 3.99
C TYR A 157 -25.14 9.99 4.01
N GLU A 158 -24.91 9.02 3.11
CA GLU A 158 -23.66 8.25 3.09
C GLU A 158 -22.44 9.14 2.85
N GLY A 159 -22.52 10.04 1.85
CA GLY A 159 -21.44 10.98 1.55
C GLY A 159 -21.16 11.92 2.73
N PHE A 160 -22.22 12.45 3.34
CA PHE A 160 -22.13 13.28 4.53
C PHE A 160 -21.44 12.56 5.69
N VAL A 161 -21.90 11.34 6.02
CA VAL A 161 -21.34 10.54 7.13
C VAL A 161 -19.88 10.20 6.87
N LYS A 162 -19.51 9.79 5.65
CA LYS A 162 -18.11 9.48 5.31
C LYS A 162 -17.21 10.71 5.42
N SER A 163 -17.70 11.88 5.01
CA SER A 163 -16.98 13.16 5.21
C SER A 163 -16.80 13.44 6.70
N TRP A 164 -17.86 13.28 7.49
CA TRP A 164 -17.80 13.50 8.93
C TRP A 164 -16.79 12.55 9.62
N ILE A 165 -16.77 11.27 9.25
CA ILE A 165 -15.79 10.31 9.77
C ILE A 165 -14.37 10.73 9.43
N LEU A 166 -14.14 11.16 8.18
CA LEU A 166 -12.85 11.67 7.74
C LEU A 166 -12.41 12.89 8.57
N ASP A 167 -13.32 13.79 8.91
CA ASP A 167 -13.04 14.93 9.79
C ASP A 167 -12.69 14.49 11.21
N GLN A 168 -13.36 13.47 11.75
CA GLN A 168 -13.00 12.91 13.06
C GLN A 168 -11.60 12.28 13.05
N ILE A 169 -11.24 11.57 11.97
CA ILE A 169 -9.87 11.03 11.79
C ILE A 169 -8.87 12.19 11.76
N ASN A 170 -9.10 13.21 10.94
CA ASN A 170 -8.22 14.37 10.85
C ASN A 170 -8.05 15.07 12.21
N LYS A 171 -9.12 15.18 13.01
CA LYS A 171 -9.08 15.74 14.37
C LYS A 171 -8.24 14.86 15.31
N GLN A 172 -8.45 13.55 15.32
CA GLN A 172 -7.71 12.61 16.17
C GLN A 172 -6.21 12.63 15.88
N PHE A 173 -5.83 12.72 14.60
CA PHE A 173 -4.43 12.68 14.16
C PHE A 173 -3.83 14.07 13.86
N SER A 174 -4.50 15.15 14.26
CA SER A 174 -4.13 16.54 13.96
C SER A 174 -2.74 16.95 14.42
N ASN A 175 -2.26 16.38 15.53
CA ASN A 175 -0.92 16.65 16.07
C ASN A 175 0.20 15.81 15.40
N ASN A 176 -0.13 14.97 14.40
CA ASN A 176 0.74 14.02 13.72
C ASN A 176 1.50 13.01 14.62
N ARG A 177 1.43 13.12 15.95
CA ARG A 177 2.22 12.29 16.87
C ARG A 177 1.79 10.84 16.79
N GLU A 178 0.48 10.59 16.91
CA GLU A 178 -0.05 9.23 16.92
C GLU A 178 0.21 8.51 15.58
N VAL A 179 0.03 9.18 14.44
CA VAL A 179 0.31 8.58 13.13
C VAL A 179 1.81 8.33 12.95
N SER A 180 2.67 9.23 13.44
CA SER A 180 4.12 9.04 13.39
C SER A 180 4.58 7.86 14.26
N GLU A 181 3.96 7.67 15.43
CA GLU A 181 4.24 6.52 16.29
C GLU A 181 3.88 5.19 15.61
N LEU A 182 2.78 5.16 14.85
CA LEU A 182 2.39 4.00 14.04
C LEU A 182 3.37 3.73 12.90
N GLU A 183 3.77 4.78 12.15
CA GLU A 183 4.77 4.69 11.08
C GLU A 183 6.11 4.18 11.61
N GLU A 184 6.62 4.77 12.69
CA GLU A 184 7.88 4.38 13.31
C GLU A 184 7.85 2.94 13.85
N ARG A 185 6.70 2.47 14.34
CA ARG A 185 6.52 1.07 14.77
C ARG A 185 6.64 0.12 13.59
N HIS A 186 5.95 0.39 12.48
CA HIS A 186 6.01 -0.43 11.28
C HIS A 186 7.38 -0.40 10.62
N LEU A 187 7.96 0.79 10.48
CA LEU A 187 9.28 0.99 9.89
C LEU A 187 10.35 0.20 10.66
N ARG A 188 10.42 0.36 11.98
CA ARG A 188 11.35 -0.42 12.82
C ARG A 188 11.10 -1.93 12.73
N GLY A 189 9.83 -2.33 12.68
CA GLY A 189 9.45 -3.74 12.54
C GLY A 189 9.98 -4.33 11.23
N ILE A 190 9.74 -3.66 10.11
CA ILE A 190 10.15 -4.16 8.80
C ILE A 190 11.66 -4.06 8.58
N THR A 191 12.34 -3.01 9.07
CA THR A 191 13.81 -2.92 9.04
C THR A 191 14.44 -4.11 9.76
N LYS A 192 13.96 -4.47 10.96
CA LYS A 192 14.45 -5.64 11.68
C LYS A 192 14.29 -6.94 10.88
N GLU A 193 13.18 -7.08 10.17
CA GLU A 193 12.92 -8.25 9.33
C GLU A 193 13.83 -8.29 8.09
N ILE A 194 14.13 -7.13 7.48
CA ILE A 194 15.11 -7.01 6.40
C ILE A 194 16.50 -7.42 6.90
N LEU A 195 16.97 -6.87 8.01
CA LEU A 195 18.28 -7.20 8.59
C LEU A 195 18.37 -8.69 8.98
N LYS A 196 17.29 -9.25 9.51
CA LYS A 196 17.18 -10.69 9.78
C LYS A 196 17.28 -11.52 8.49
N ALA A 197 16.62 -11.09 7.41
CA ALA A 197 16.69 -11.76 6.12
C ALA A 197 18.11 -11.73 5.53
N VAL A 198 18.81 -10.58 5.63
CA VAL A 198 20.23 -10.45 5.23
C VAL A 198 21.10 -11.44 6.02
N LYS A 199 21.00 -11.44 7.35
CA LYS A 199 21.77 -12.36 8.22
C LYS A 199 21.48 -13.83 7.91
N MET A 200 20.23 -14.18 7.64
CA MET A 200 19.86 -15.54 7.27
C MET A 200 20.42 -15.93 5.90
N ALA A 201 20.43 -15.01 4.93
CA ALA A 201 21.00 -15.27 3.60
C ALA A 201 22.52 -15.48 3.65
N GLN A 202 23.24 -14.84 4.59
CA GLN A 202 24.67 -15.06 4.81
C GLN A 202 24.99 -16.47 5.35
N ASN A 203 24.06 -17.06 6.10
CA ASN A 203 24.21 -18.41 6.65
C ASN A 203 23.81 -19.51 5.66
N GLU A 204 23.22 -19.14 4.51
CA GLU A 204 22.84 -20.09 3.46
C GLU A 204 23.92 -20.10 2.37
N THR A 205 24.29 -21.29 1.89
CA THR A 205 25.18 -21.41 0.74
C THR A 205 24.46 -20.99 -0.54
N ASN A 206 24.87 -19.86 -1.13
CA ASN A 206 24.31 -19.37 -2.38
C ASN A 206 25.09 -19.93 -3.57
N LYS A 207 24.47 -20.83 -4.34
CA LYS A 207 25.13 -21.46 -5.50
C LYS A 207 25.43 -20.48 -6.64
N ASP A 208 24.69 -19.37 -6.71
CA ASP A 208 24.75 -18.37 -7.79
C ASP A 208 25.45 -17.07 -7.36
N GLY A 209 26.29 -17.13 -6.32
CA GLY A 209 26.99 -15.97 -5.77
C GLY A 209 26.04 -14.88 -5.28
N ILE A 210 26.39 -13.62 -5.56
CA ILE A 210 25.60 -12.44 -5.18
C ILE A 210 24.14 -12.46 -5.69
N LYS A 211 23.89 -13.03 -6.86
CA LYS A 211 22.53 -13.16 -7.40
C LYS A 211 21.70 -14.11 -6.54
N GLY A 212 22.27 -15.25 -6.16
CA GLY A 212 21.63 -16.20 -5.25
C GLY A 212 21.36 -15.58 -3.89
N PHE A 213 22.33 -14.83 -3.36
CA PHE A 213 22.19 -14.10 -2.10
C PHE A 213 21.02 -13.10 -2.11
N ILE A 214 20.93 -12.24 -3.13
CA ILE A 214 19.84 -11.26 -3.25
C ILE A 214 18.48 -11.96 -3.43
N HIS A 215 18.41 -13.03 -4.23
CA HIS A 215 17.18 -13.82 -4.38
C HIS A 215 16.74 -14.45 -3.07
N CYS A 216 17.69 -14.95 -2.26
CA CYS A 216 17.41 -15.51 -0.95
C CYS A 216 16.77 -14.46 -0.03
N ILE A 217 17.31 -13.24 0.01
CA ILE A 217 16.72 -12.11 0.74
C ILE A 217 15.29 -11.82 0.24
N CYS A 218 15.11 -11.68 -1.08
CA CYS A 218 13.82 -11.37 -1.67
C CYS A 218 12.76 -12.45 -1.35
N ARG A 219 13.15 -13.73 -1.42
CA ARG A 219 12.29 -14.87 -1.05
C ARG A 219 11.86 -14.81 0.41
N LYS A 220 12.78 -14.50 1.33
CA LYS A 220 12.47 -14.37 2.77
C LYS A 220 11.54 -13.18 3.06
N LEU A 221 11.61 -12.13 2.25
CA LEU A 221 10.77 -10.94 2.39
C LEU A 221 9.46 -10.99 1.61
N GLY A 222 9.31 -11.91 0.64
CA GLY A 222 8.23 -11.88 -0.35
C GLY A 222 6.80 -11.97 0.19
N GLN A 223 6.61 -12.46 1.42
CA GLN A 223 5.29 -12.44 2.09
C GLN A 223 4.94 -11.06 2.68
N LYS A 224 5.94 -10.20 2.92
CA LYS A 224 5.78 -8.91 3.60
C LYS A 224 6.02 -7.72 2.66
N LEU A 225 6.97 -7.84 1.74
CA LEU A 225 7.39 -6.78 0.83
C LEU A 225 7.21 -7.21 -0.62
N ILE A 226 6.61 -6.33 -1.40
CA ILE A 226 6.53 -6.47 -2.85
C ILE A 226 7.70 -5.70 -3.44
N ILE A 227 8.74 -6.43 -3.84
CA ILE A 227 9.95 -5.84 -4.43
C ILE A 227 9.71 -5.59 -5.93
N PRO A 228 10.00 -4.38 -6.45
CA PRO A 228 9.88 -4.09 -7.88
C PRO A 228 10.85 -4.96 -8.70
N LYS A 229 10.32 -5.75 -9.64
CA LYS A 229 11.10 -6.74 -10.40
C LYS A 229 12.10 -6.07 -11.36
N ASP A 230 11.66 -5.03 -12.05
CA ASP A 230 12.45 -4.19 -12.94
C ASP A 230 13.66 -3.56 -12.23
N ALA A 231 13.44 -2.98 -11.03
CA ALA A 231 14.51 -2.44 -10.21
C ALA A 231 15.47 -3.53 -9.74
N LEU A 232 14.93 -4.70 -9.35
CA LEU A 232 15.71 -5.85 -8.90
C LEU A 232 16.64 -6.37 -9.99
N GLU A 233 16.13 -6.60 -11.19
CA GLU A 233 16.93 -7.03 -12.35
C GLU A 233 18.04 -6.02 -12.64
N THR A 234 17.72 -4.73 -12.61
CA THR A 234 18.69 -3.65 -12.83
C THR A 234 19.82 -3.65 -11.79
N VAL A 235 19.52 -3.98 -10.52
CA VAL A 235 20.55 -4.13 -9.46
C VAL A 235 21.41 -5.37 -9.69
N MET A 236 20.83 -6.45 -10.21
CA MET A 236 21.54 -7.72 -10.47
C MET A 236 22.46 -7.67 -11.70
N VAL A 237 22.19 -6.80 -12.66
CA VAL A 237 23.00 -6.65 -13.88
C VAL A 237 24.41 -6.17 -13.55
N LEU A 238 25.42 -6.83 -14.14
CA LEU A 238 26.86 -6.53 -14.02
C LEU A 238 27.36 -6.42 -12.56
N ASN A 239 26.68 -7.10 -11.64
CA ASN A 239 27.05 -7.13 -10.23
C ASN A 239 28.13 -8.20 -9.99
N ASN A 240 29.37 -7.77 -9.74
CA ASN A 240 30.51 -8.61 -9.39
C ASN A 240 30.86 -8.56 -7.88
N ALA A 241 29.95 -8.05 -7.05
CA ALA A 241 30.19 -7.89 -5.62
C ALA A 241 30.38 -9.23 -4.91
N SER A 242 31.27 -9.24 -3.92
CA SER A 242 31.45 -10.35 -2.99
C SER A 242 30.34 -10.34 -1.94
N GLU A 243 29.83 -11.52 -1.57
CA GLU A 243 28.67 -11.66 -0.67
C GLU A 243 28.88 -11.03 0.72
N GLU A 244 30.02 -11.30 1.36
CA GLU A 244 30.29 -10.81 2.72
C GLU A 244 30.39 -9.28 2.80
N PRO A 245 31.22 -8.58 1.98
CA PRO A 245 31.26 -7.12 1.99
C PRO A 245 29.93 -6.51 1.56
N PHE A 246 29.24 -7.09 0.57
CA PHE A 246 27.92 -6.62 0.15
C PHE A 246 26.91 -6.66 1.30
N ALA A 247 26.88 -7.75 2.08
CA ALA A 247 25.96 -7.88 3.20
C ALA A 247 26.25 -6.85 4.32
N CYS A 248 27.52 -6.55 4.57
CA CYS A 248 27.93 -5.50 5.51
C CYS A 248 27.43 -4.12 5.06
N TRP A 249 27.67 -3.76 3.79
CA TRP A 249 27.19 -2.51 3.22
C TRP A 249 25.67 -2.43 3.16
N LEU A 250 25.00 -3.54 2.83
CA LEU A 250 23.54 -3.61 2.78
C LEU A 250 22.93 -3.37 4.17
N THR A 251 23.53 -3.95 5.22
CA THR A 251 23.10 -3.70 6.61
C THR A 251 23.15 -2.21 6.93
N LYS A 252 24.27 -1.55 6.61
CA LYS A 252 24.43 -0.10 6.82
C LYS A 252 23.43 0.72 5.99
N SER A 253 23.26 0.39 4.71
CA SER A 253 22.30 1.08 3.84
C SER A 253 20.86 0.93 4.35
N VAL A 254 20.48 -0.23 4.90
CA VAL A 254 19.14 -0.46 5.47
C VAL A 254 18.92 0.38 6.74
N GLU A 255 19.94 0.55 7.58
CA GLU A 255 19.88 1.44 8.75
C GLU A 255 19.74 2.92 8.33
N GLU A 256 20.49 3.35 7.30
CA GLU A 256 20.38 4.70 6.72
C GLU A 256 19.01 4.94 6.08
N MET A 257 18.45 3.92 5.42
CA MET A 257 17.09 3.95 4.85
C MET A 257 16.04 4.15 5.94
N GLU A 258 16.15 3.47 7.09
CA GLU A 258 15.24 3.68 8.22
C GLU A 258 15.26 5.16 8.68
N GLN A 259 16.43 5.77 8.83
CA GLN A 259 16.51 7.19 9.22
C GLN A 259 15.92 8.10 8.15
N THR A 260 16.25 7.85 6.88
CA THR A 260 15.77 8.64 5.74
C THR A 260 14.24 8.61 5.66
N LEU A 261 13.63 7.42 5.71
CA LEU A 261 12.19 7.26 5.67
C LEU A 261 11.51 7.89 6.89
N LYS A 262 12.11 7.74 8.09
CA LYS A 262 11.62 8.38 9.30
C LYS A 262 11.54 9.90 9.17
N GLU A 263 12.57 10.54 8.60
CA GLU A 263 12.57 11.98 8.34
C GLU A 263 11.56 12.39 7.27
N GLN A 264 11.41 11.58 6.21
CA GLN A 264 10.44 11.83 5.15
C GLN A 264 9.01 11.79 5.70
N PHE A 265 8.65 10.77 6.47
CA PHE A 265 7.29 10.62 7.01
C PHE A 265 6.90 11.74 7.98
N LYS A 266 7.85 12.31 8.72
CA LYS A 266 7.62 13.47 9.60
C LYS A 266 7.20 14.73 8.83
N LYS A 267 7.63 14.87 7.56
CA LYS A 267 7.33 16.05 6.73
C LYS A 267 5.93 15.98 6.10
N VAL A 268 5.31 14.79 6.06
CA VAL A 268 4.00 14.59 5.43
C VAL A 268 2.90 14.77 6.48
N ASN A 269 1.90 15.60 6.18
CA ASN A 269 0.74 15.77 7.07
C ASN A 269 -0.26 14.60 6.93
N ILE A 270 -1.17 14.48 7.90
CA ILE A 270 -2.18 13.42 7.89
C ILE A 270 -3.04 13.38 6.62
N GLN A 271 -3.43 14.52 6.06
CA GLN A 271 -4.29 14.58 4.86
C GLN A 271 -3.60 13.96 3.65
N CYS A 272 -2.32 14.29 3.42
CA CYS A 272 -1.49 13.70 2.38
C CYS A 272 -1.20 12.22 2.64
N LYS A 273 -1.14 11.78 3.91
CA LYS A 273 -1.01 10.35 4.24
C LYS A 273 -2.28 9.58 3.88
N LEU A 274 -3.44 10.11 4.26
CA LEU A 274 -4.75 9.51 4.01
C LEU A 274 -5.02 9.34 2.51
N SER A 275 -4.58 10.28 1.66
CA SER A 275 -4.76 10.16 0.20
C SER A 275 -3.89 9.07 -0.45
N LYS A 276 -2.79 8.65 0.21
CA LYS A 276 -1.91 7.58 -0.25
C LYS A 276 -2.33 6.18 0.24
N LEU A 277 -3.29 6.08 1.16
CA LEU A 277 -3.70 4.80 1.71
C LEU A 277 -4.43 3.96 0.65
N LYS A 278 -4.08 2.69 0.55
CA LYS A 278 -4.77 1.72 -0.31
C LYS A 278 -6.21 1.49 0.15
N MET A 279 -6.43 1.49 1.46
CA MET A 279 -7.74 1.33 2.10
C MET A 279 -8.16 2.67 2.71
N LYS A 280 -9.39 3.12 2.41
CA LYS A 280 -9.95 4.36 2.95
C LYS A 280 -10.54 4.10 4.34
N PRO A 281 -9.94 4.62 5.44
CA PRO A 281 -10.40 4.29 6.79
C PRO A 281 -11.84 4.73 7.07
N GLN A 282 -12.30 5.83 6.46
CA GLN A 282 -13.67 6.32 6.58
C GLN A 282 -14.71 5.36 5.99
N ASP A 283 -14.36 4.64 4.92
CA ASP A 283 -15.25 3.66 4.30
C ASP A 283 -15.38 2.41 5.19
N GLU A 284 -14.28 1.98 5.81
CA GLU A 284 -14.28 0.83 6.73
C GLU A 284 -15.00 1.13 8.04
N LEU A 285 -14.78 2.31 8.64
CA LEU A 285 -15.52 2.75 9.82
C LEU A 285 -17.02 2.89 9.53
N PHE A 286 -17.39 3.42 8.35
CA PHE A 286 -18.79 3.48 7.93
C PHE A 286 -19.41 2.08 7.86
N LYS A 287 -18.80 1.15 7.11
CA LYS A 287 -19.27 -0.25 7.01
C LYS A 287 -19.36 -0.91 8.37
N ARG A 288 -18.43 -0.62 9.28
CA ARG A 288 -18.41 -1.21 10.63
C ARG A 288 -19.60 -0.77 11.50
N VAL A 289 -20.04 0.48 11.36
CA VAL A 289 -21.14 1.04 12.15
C VAL A 289 -22.50 0.70 11.56
N PHE A 290 -22.64 0.76 10.22
CA PHE A 290 -23.91 0.60 9.52
C PHE A 290 -24.12 -0.81 8.94
N GLY A 291 -23.07 -1.63 8.90
CA GLY A 291 -23.10 -2.93 8.25
C GLY A 291 -23.15 -2.82 6.72
N CYS A 292 -23.55 -3.90 6.06
CA CYS A 292 -23.89 -3.92 4.64
C CYS A 292 -25.39 -3.71 4.38
N GLY A 293 -26.15 -3.34 5.41
CA GLY A 293 -27.59 -3.07 5.30
C GLY A 293 -27.86 -1.64 4.86
N LYS A 294 -28.85 -1.45 3.98
CA LYS A 294 -29.34 -0.14 3.57
C LYS A 294 -29.80 0.70 4.77
#